data_AF-A0A2K9LQD1-F1
#
_entry.id   AF-A0A2K9LQD1-F1
#
_cell.length_a   1.000
_cell.length_b   1.000
_cell.length_c   1.000
_cell.angle_alpha   90.00
_cell.angle_beta   90.00
_cell.angle_gamma   90.00
#
_symmetry.space_group_name_H-M   'P 1'
#
loop_
_entity.id
_entity.type
_entity.pdbx_description
1 polymer ?
#
loop_
_entity_poly.entity_id
_entity_poly.type
_entity_poly.pdbx_seq_one_letter_code
_entity_poly.pdbx_strand_id
1 'polypeptide(L)'
;MDRKKYLRIVIFGLIVVGGVGALYPFVMAMKPSAKADAALIRIDISDLRNGEFRIIAPNPSFGSIYNGYGWSLFVYRKQNGDLNVWHLPTKGRTVGMPDVWWYRPHFPCYEFGPTIINGVVDESKPIQCHKSDEPNAAYMNYSWDIDGKVIRGHVKDMYRAKGIVQGNYFVLGKSS
;
A
#
# COMPACT_ATOMS: atom_id res chain seq x y z
N MET A 1 -49.41 -29.09 -6.64
CA MET A 1 -48.43 -28.75 -5.58
C MET A 1 -49.16 -28.74 -4.24
N ASP A 2 -48.68 -29.48 -3.25
CA ASP A 2 -49.37 -29.64 -1.95
C ASP A 2 -49.38 -28.33 -1.15
N ARG A 3 -50.54 -27.92 -0.63
CA ARG A 3 -50.73 -26.66 0.14
C ARG A 3 -49.77 -26.58 1.33
N LYS A 4 -49.46 -27.72 1.96
CA LYS A 4 -48.47 -27.80 3.06
C LYS A 4 -47.05 -27.46 2.61
N LYS A 5 -46.67 -27.87 1.39
CA LYS A 5 -45.35 -27.58 0.81
C LYS A 5 -45.21 -26.09 0.50
N TYR A 6 -46.28 -25.46 -0.02
CA TYR A 6 -46.30 -24.02 -0.27
C TYR A 6 -46.15 -23.21 1.01
N LEU A 7 -46.93 -23.53 2.06
CA LEU A 7 -46.86 -22.83 3.34
C LEU A 7 -45.46 -22.88 3.98
N ARG A 8 -44.78 -24.04 3.94
CA ARG A 8 -43.41 -24.19 4.46
C ARG A 8 -42.41 -23.30 3.72
N ILE A 9 -42.52 -23.21 2.40
CA ILE A 9 -41.65 -22.34 1.59
C ILE A 9 -41.85 -20.88 1.97
N VAL A 10 -43.10 -20.45 2.13
CA VAL A 10 -43.43 -19.07 2.52
C VAL A 10 -42.89 -18.74 3.91
N ILE A 11 -43.09 -19.62 4.90
CA ILE A 11 -42.57 -19.42 6.26
C ILE A 11 -41.04 -19.34 6.26
N PHE A 12 -40.37 -20.26 5.54
CA PHE A 12 -38.91 -20.25 5.46
C PHE A 12 -38.40 -18.97 4.79
N GLY A 13 -39.06 -18.51 3.72
CA GLY A 13 -38.75 -17.25 3.06
C GLY A 13 -38.88 -16.06 4.01
N LEU A 14 -39.95 -15.98 4.79
CA LEU A 14 -40.14 -14.92 5.79
C LEU A 14 -39.07 -14.94 6.89
N ILE A 15 -38.67 -16.12 7.36
CA ILE A 15 -37.58 -16.26 8.34
C ILE A 15 -36.25 -15.75 7.77
N VAL A 16 -35.92 -16.11 6.52
CA VAL A 16 -34.69 -15.65 5.86
C VAL A 16 -34.71 -14.12 5.67
N VAL A 17 -35.81 -13.57 5.16
CA VAL A 17 -35.96 -12.13 4.97
C VAL A 17 -35.89 -11.38 6.31
N GLY A 18 -36.57 -11.89 7.34
CA GLY A 18 -36.52 -11.33 8.69
C GLY A 18 -35.12 -11.39 9.30
N GLY A 19 -34.40 -12.51 9.13
CA GLY A 19 -33.03 -12.68 9.60
C GLY A 19 -32.05 -11.73 8.91
N VAL A 20 -32.11 -11.63 7.57
CA VAL A 20 -31.27 -10.71 6.80
C VAL A 20 -31.58 -9.25 7.17
N GLY A 21 -32.87 -8.90 7.29
CA GLY A 21 -33.31 -7.56 7.69
C GLY A 21 -32.82 -7.18 9.09
N ALA A 22 -32.85 -8.12 10.04
CA ALA A 22 -32.38 -7.89 11.40
C ALA A 22 -30.85 -7.72 11.48
N LEU A 23 -30.08 -8.43 10.64
CA LEU A 23 -28.61 -8.34 10.62
C LEU A 23 -28.09 -7.11 9.85
N TYR A 24 -28.85 -6.61 8.87
CA TYR A 24 -28.45 -5.49 8.03
C TYR A 24 -27.97 -4.24 8.78
N PRO A 25 -28.68 -3.70 9.80
CA PRO A 25 -28.22 -2.51 10.53
C PRO A 25 -26.89 -2.74 11.26
N PHE A 26 -26.64 -3.94 11.78
CA PHE A 26 -25.36 -4.26 12.45
C PHE A 26 -24.20 -4.28 11.45
N VAL A 27 -24.41 -4.85 10.26
CA VAL A 27 -23.40 -4.83 9.19
C VAL A 27 -23.13 -3.40 8.71
N MET A 28 -24.18 -2.59 8.57
CA MET A 28 -24.04 -1.18 8.17
C MET A 28 -23.37 -0.33 9.26
N ALA A 29 -23.62 -0.61 10.54
CA ALA A 29 -22.98 0.09 11.66
C ALA A 29 -21.47 -0.18 11.77
N MET A 30 -20.98 -1.30 11.22
CA MET A 30 -19.55 -1.60 11.14
C MET A 30 -18.83 -0.88 9.99
N LYS A 31 -19.55 -0.23 9.07
CA LYS A 31 -18.90 0.59 8.04
C LYS A 31 -18.24 1.81 8.68
N PRO A 32 -17.13 2.31 8.12
CA PRO A 32 -16.50 3.54 8.58
C PRO A 32 -17.53 4.68 8.64
N SER A 33 -17.55 5.43 9.74
CA SER A 33 -18.38 6.62 9.84
C SER A 33 -17.85 7.73 8.95
N ALA A 34 -18.72 8.66 8.53
CA ALA A 34 -18.29 9.85 7.76
C ALA A 34 -17.19 10.66 8.48
N LYS A 35 -17.21 10.66 9.82
CA LYS A 35 -16.16 11.28 10.65
C LYS A 35 -14.83 10.53 10.54
N ALA A 36 -14.86 9.19 10.52
CA ALA A 36 -13.66 8.39 10.33
C ALA A 36 -13.07 8.61 8.92
N ASP A 37 -13.92 8.66 7.89
CA ASP A 37 -13.50 8.97 6.51
C ASP A 37 -12.92 10.38 6.39
N ALA A 38 -13.50 11.36 7.08
CA ALA A 38 -12.99 12.73 7.10
C ALA A 38 -11.62 12.83 7.80
N ALA A 39 -11.38 11.99 8.83
CA ALA A 39 -10.14 11.95 9.58
C ALA A 39 -9.00 11.16 8.90
N LEU A 40 -9.25 10.56 7.73
CA LEU A 40 -8.20 9.86 6.98
C LEU A 40 -7.08 10.82 6.58
N ILE A 41 -5.85 10.30 6.64
CA ILE A 41 -4.65 11.02 6.25
C ILE A 41 -4.71 11.33 4.76
N ARG A 42 -4.43 12.59 4.42
CA ARG A 42 -4.33 13.09 3.05
C ARG A 42 -2.91 13.51 2.78
N ILE A 43 -2.32 12.92 1.76
CA ILE A 43 -0.96 13.21 1.33
C ILE A 43 -1.07 14.08 0.10
N ASP A 44 -0.56 15.31 0.19
CA ASP A 44 -0.49 16.20 -0.96
C ASP A 44 0.48 15.63 -2.01
N ILE A 45 -0.02 15.47 -3.23
CA ILE A 45 0.71 14.98 -4.40
C ILE A 45 0.64 15.98 -5.56
N SER A 46 0.24 17.23 -5.29
CA SER A 46 0.07 18.29 -6.28
C SER A 46 1.36 18.66 -7.00
N ASP A 47 2.48 18.58 -6.30
CA ASP A 47 3.80 18.96 -6.79
C ASP A 47 4.64 17.78 -7.30
N LEU A 48 4.09 16.56 -7.26
CA LEU A 48 4.71 15.37 -7.81
C LEU A 48 4.40 15.26 -9.30
N ARG A 49 5.39 15.48 -10.17
CA ARG A 49 5.21 15.41 -11.62
C ARG A 49 5.27 13.97 -12.13
N ASN A 50 4.83 13.74 -13.36
CA ASN A 50 4.95 12.43 -14.00
C ASN A 50 6.43 12.05 -14.14
N GLY A 51 6.76 10.80 -13.81
CA GLY A 51 8.13 10.31 -13.80
C GLY A 51 8.94 10.76 -12.58
N GLU A 52 8.30 11.31 -11.54
CA GLU A 52 8.95 11.65 -10.27
C GLU A 52 8.49 10.72 -9.14
N PHE A 53 9.38 10.49 -8.17
CA PHE A 53 9.06 9.78 -6.93
C PHE A 53 9.53 10.56 -5.71
N ARG A 54 8.93 10.27 -4.55
CA ARG A 54 9.30 10.82 -3.25
C ARG A 54 9.14 9.78 -2.15
N ILE A 55 9.97 9.89 -1.12
CA ILE A 55 9.82 9.15 0.12
C ILE A 55 9.32 10.12 1.20
N ILE A 56 8.14 9.84 1.73
CA ILE A 56 7.49 10.64 2.76
C ILE A 56 7.63 9.90 4.09
N ALA A 57 8.39 10.51 5.00
CA ALA A 57 8.69 9.99 6.32
C ALA A 57 8.31 11.01 7.41
N PRO A 58 7.79 10.57 8.57
CA PRO A 58 7.33 9.22 8.88
C PRO A 58 5.98 8.93 8.21
N ASN A 59 5.65 7.65 8.04
CA ASN A 59 4.31 7.21 7.63
C ASN A 59 3.33 7.47 8.78
N PRO A 60 2.33 8.34 8.59
CA PRO A 60 1.40 8.72 9.67
C PRO A 60 0.46 7.59 10.11
N SER A 61 0.36 6.48 9.35
CA SER A 61 -0.54 5.35 9.69
C SER A 61 0.11 4.23 10.50
N PHE A 62 1.44 4.18 10.61
CA PHE A 62 2.13 3.10 11.30
C PHE A 62 3.17 3.62 12.29
N GLY A 63 3.42 2.84 13.34
CA GLY A 63 4.44 3.13 14.34
C GLY A 63 5.84 2.67 13.93
N SER A 64 6.72 2.63 14.92
CA SER A 64 8.06 2.04 14.81
C SER A 64 8.00 0.52 14.60
N ILE A 65 8.98 0.02 13.86
CA ILE A 65 9.22 -1.39 13.55
C ILE A 65 10.54 -1.81 14.24
N TYR A 66 10.89 -3.07 14.07
CA TYR A 66 12.14 -3.69 14.51
C TYR A 66 13.39 -2.86 14.14
N ASN A 67 14.45 -2.94 14.95
CA ASN A 67 15.75 -2.27 14.73
C ASN A 67 15.73 -0.73 14.65
N GLY A 68 14.66 -0.09 15.14
CA GLY A 68 14.52 1.37 15.13
C GLY A 68 14.18 1.94 13.75
N TYR A 69 13.70 1.11 12.82
CA TYR A 69 13.08 1.57 11.58
C TYR A 69 11.66 2.06 11.88
N GLY A 70 11.21 3.09 11.17
CA GLY A 70 9.81 3.47 11.08
C GLY A 70 9.26 3.15 9.70
N TRP A 71 7.94 3.07 9.54
CA TRP A 71 7.38 3.05 8.20
C TRP A 71 7.43 4.45 7.57
N SER A 72 7.55 4.46 6.26
CA SER A 72 7.47 5.62 5.36
C SER A 72 6.66 5.24 4.13
N LEU A 73 6.36 6.22 3.29
CA LEU A 73 5.63 6.04 2.05
C LEU A 73 6.52 6.37 0.86
N PHE A 74 6.68 5.41 -0.04
CA PHE A 74 7.25 5.64 -1.35
C PHE A 74 6.11 5.97 -2.31
N VAL A 75 6.07 7.20 -2.78
CA VAL A 75 5.06 7.72 -3.70
C VAL A 75 5.71 7.92 -5.05
N TYR A 76 5.20 7.27 -6.08
CA TYR A 76 5.69 7.39 -7.45
C TYR A 76 4.53 7.72 -8.39
N ARG A 77 4.71 8.75 -9.21
CA ARG A 77 3.78 9.06 -10.30
C ARG A 77 4.40 8.58 -11.61
N LYS A 78 3.78 7.56 -12.20
CA LYS A 78 4.16 6.99 -13.49
C LYS A 78 4.13 8.03 -14.61
N GLN A 79 4.82 7.74 -15.70
CA GLN A 79 4.82 8.60 -16.89
C GLN A 79 3.41 8.72 -17.51
N ASN A 80 2.61 7.66 -17.43
CA ASN A 80 1.21 7.65 -17.85
C ASN A 80 0.25 8.39 -16.90
N GLY A 81 0.73 8.90 -15.76
CA GLY A 81 -0.05 9.62 -14.75
C GLY A 81 -0.57 8.75 -13.60
N ASP A 82 -0.43 7.42 -13.68
CA ASP A 82 -0.85 6.52 -12.59
C ASP A 82 -0.02 6.77 -11.32
N LEU A 83 -0.65 6.66 -10.16
CA LEU A 83 0.02 6.81 -8.87
C LEU A 83 0.21 5.44 -8.21
N ASN A 84 1.47 5.08 -7.97
CA ASN A 84 1.83 3.94 -7.16
C ASN A 84 2.37 4.41 -5.80
N VAL A 85 1.84 3.81 -4.73
CA VAL A 85 2.23 4.12 -3.36
C VAL A 85 2.53 2.82 -2.61
N TRP A 86 3.67 2.76 -1.95
CA TRP A 86 4.08 1.60 -1.15
C TRP A 86 4.59 2.03 0.22
N HIS A 87 4.46 1.13 1.18
CA HIS A 87 5.06 1.23 2.50
C HIS A 87 6.50 0.75 2.45
N LEU A 88 7.43 1.57 2.95
CA LEU A 88 8.83 1.22 3.09
C LEU A 88 9.30 1.43 4.52
N PRO A 89 10.11 0.53 5.10
CA PRO A 89 10.80 0.80 6.35
C PRO A 89 11.97 1.77 6.11
N THR A 90 12.11 2.81 6.93
CA THR A 90 13.18 3.82 6.84
C THR A 90 13.74 4.15 8.21
N LYS A 91 15.02 4.49 8.27
CA LYS A 91 15.70 4.97 9.47
C LYS A 91 16.58 6.17 9.12
N GLY A 92 16.14 7.36 9.51
CA GLY A 92 16.78 8.60 9.06
C GLY A 92 16.66 8.76 7.54
N ARG A 93 17.78 8.72 6.82
CA ARG A 93 17.84 8.87 5.35
C ARG A 93 17.97 7.54 4.60
N THR A 94 17.97 6.41 5.29
CA THR A 94 18.14 5.09 4.66
C THR A 94 16.82 4.33 4.60
N VAL A 95 16.68 3.49 3.58
CA VAL A 95 15.62 2.48 3.46
C VAL A 95 16.13 1.16 4.01
N GLY A 96 15.38 0.52 4.91
CA GLY A 96 15.71 -0.80 5.42
C GLY A 96 15.38 -1.89 4.39
N MET A 97 16.38 -2.45 3.75
CA MET A 97 16.18 -3.58 2.85
C MET A 97 15.66 -4.79 3.66
N PRO A 98 14.60 -5.44 3.16
CA PRO A 98 14.02 -6.61 3.82
C PRO A 98 14.96 -7.82 3.72
N ASP A 99 14.83 -8.77 4.65
CA ASP A 99 15.40 -10.11 4.49
C ASP A 99 14.64 -10.91 3.42
N VAL A 100 13.32 -10.98 3.61
CA VAL A 100 12.29 -11.65 2.82
C VAL A 100 11.04 -10.79 2.88
N TRP A 101 10.74 -10.22 4.05
CA TRP A 101 9.52 -9.44 4.30
C TRP A 101 9.82 -7.99 4.67
N TRP A 102 9.05 -7.05 4.12
CA TRP A 102 9.19 -5.61 4.38
C TRP A 102 9.02 -5.19 5.86
N TYR A 103 8.33 -5.99 6.67
CA TYR A 103 8.21 -5.73 8.12
C TYR A 103 9.44 -6.20 8.93
N ARG A 104 10.45 -6.79 8.28
CA ARG A 104 11.72 -7.24 8.89
C ARG A 104 12.94 -6.55 8.23
N PRO A 105 13.05 -5.21 8.31
CA PRO A 105 14.21 -4.50 7.76
C PRO A 105 15.49 -4.84 8.52
N HIS A 106 16.55 -5.18 7.79
CA HIS A 106 17.86 -5.48 8.37
C HIS A 106 18.94 -4.56 7.83
N PHE A 107 19.01 -4.38 6.51
CA PHE A 107 20.17 -3.80 5.87
C PHE A 107 19.89 -2.37 5.37
N PRO A 108 20.70 -1.36 5.72
CA PRO A 108 20.45 0.01 5.31
C PRO A 108 20.83 0.24 3.84
N CYS A 109 19.89 0.72 3.04
CA CYS A 109 20.16 1.25 1.71
C CYS A 109 20.15 2.79 1.74
N TYR A 110 21.25 3.41 1.30
CA TYR A 110 21.40 4.88 1.29
C TYR A 110 20.74 5.52 0.08
N GLU A 111 20.65 4.80 -1.04
CA GLU A 111 20.07 5.29 -2.29
C GLU A 111 19.12 4.23 -2.84
N PHE A 112 17.93 4.13 -2.23
CA PHE A 112 16.87 3.24 -2.70
C PHE A 112 15.91 3.99 -3.60
N GLY A 113 15.59 3.42 -4.75
CA GLY A 113 14.59 3.97 -5.67
C GLY A 113 14.76 3.45 -7.09
N PRO A 114 13.94 3.95 -8.03
CA PRO A 114 14.11 3.70 -9.46
C PRO A 114 15.38 4.37 -9.99
N THR A 115 15.85 3.91 -11.14
CA THR A 115 16.90 4.59 -11.89
C THR A 115 16.36 5.88 -12.51
N ILE A 116 17.10 6.97 -12.34
CA ILE A 116 16.77 8.28 -12.91
C ILE A 116 17.70 8.56 -14.09
N ILE A 117 17.12 8.92 -15.24
CA ILE A 117 17.84 9.36 -16.44
C ILE A 117 17.30 10.73 -16.84
N ASN A 118 18.18 11.72 -17.00
CA ASN A 118 17.81 13.10 -17.34
C ASN A 118 16.76 13.73 -16.40
N GLY A 119 16.80 13.38 -15.10
CA GLY A 119 15.90 13.94 -14.09
C GLY A 119 14.52 13.28 -14.01
N VAL A 120 14.25 12.25 -14.82
CA VAL A 120 13.00 11.47 -14.78
C VAL A 120 13.27 9.99 -14.54
N VAL A 121 12.29 9.30 -13.97
CA VAL A 121 12.35 7.85 -13.77
C VAL A 121 12.31 7.10 -15.10
N ASP A 122 13.29 6.22 -15.30
CA ASP A 122 13.30 5.24 -16.39
C ASP A 122 12.54 3.97 -15.96
N GLU A 123 11.29 3.84 -16.39
CA GLU A 123 10.41 2.71 -16.05
C GLU A 123 10.87 1.35 -16.62
N SER A 124 11.85 1.35 -17.54
CA SER A 124 12.46 0.11 -18.05
C SER A 124 13.47 -0.50 -17.08
N LYS A 125 13.89 0.26 -16.07
CA LYS A 125 14.85 -0.14 -15.05
C LYS A 125 14.14 -0.46 -13.74
N PRO A 126 14.68 -1.40 -12.96
CA PRO A 126 14.07 -1.74 -11.69
C PRO A 126 14.21 -0.64 -10.64
N ILE A 127 13.29 -0.69 -9.67
CA ILE A 127 13.48 -0.11 -8.35
C ILE A 127 14.44 -1.03 -7.59
N GLN A 128 15.52 -0.48 -7.03
CA GLN A 128 16.52 -1.26 -6.30
C GLN A 128 17.32 -0.39 -5.33
N CYS A 129 18.24 -1.02 -4.61
CA CYS A 129 19.27 -0.31 -3.86
C CYS A 129 20.46 0.03 -4.77
N HIS A 130 20.78 1.31 -4.91
CA HIS A 130 21.93 1.79 -5.70
C HIS A 130 23.19 1.95 -4.86
N LYS A 131 23.04 2.11 -3.53
CA LYS A 131 24.16 2.32 -2.61
C LYS A 131 23.91 1.73 -1.23
N SER A 132 24.86 0.92 -0.78
CA SER A 132 24.90 0.34 0.56
C SER A 132 26.31 0.44 1.17
N ASP A 133 26.40 0.20 2.48
CA ASP A 133 27.66 0.01 3.20
C ASP A 133 28.35 -1.32 2.83
N GLU A 134 27.57 -2.34 2.48
CA GLU A 134 28.05 -3.64 2.01
C GLU A 134 27.71 -3.87 0.52
N PRO A 135 28.55 -3.41 -0.43
CA PRO A 135 28.23 -3.45 -1.86
C PRO A 135 28.08 -4.87 -2.44
N ASN A 136 28.62 -5.89 -1.77
CA ASN A 136 28.54 -7.29 -2.19
C ASN A 136 27.43 -8.09 -1.49
N ALA A 137 26.61 -7.43 -0.67
CA ALA A 137 25.57 -8.14 0.06
C ALA A 137 24.45 -8.61 -0.87
N ALA A 138 23.83 -9.75 -0.52
CA ALA A 138 22.80 -10.37 -1.34
C ALA A 138 21.61 -9.44 -1.64
N TYR A 139 21.27 -8.54 -0.70
CA TYR A 139 20.16 -7.59 -0.83
C TYR A 139 20.42 -6.48 -1.87
N MET A 140 21.67 -6.27 -2.30
CA MET A 140 21.99 -5.36 -3.41
C MET A 140 21.45 -5.88 -4.75
N ASN A 141 21.21 -7.19 -4.85
CA ASN A 141 20.61 -7.81 -6.03
C ASN A 141 19.08 -7.84 -5.98
N TYR A 142 18.46 -7.32 -4.91
CA TYR A 142 17.01 -7.28 -4.81
C TYR A 142 16.48 -6.16 -5.67
N SER A 143 15.54 -6.52 -6.54
CA SER A 143 14.97 -5.58 -7.48
C SER A 143 13.51 -5.86 -7.73
N TRP A 144 12.78 -4.77 -7.95
CA TRP A 144 11.37 -4.76 -8.25
C TRP A 144 11.14 -4.04 -9.56
N ASP A 145 10.12 -4.46 -10.31
CA ASP A 145 9.64 -3.67 -11.43
C ASP A 145 9.01 -2.35 -10.94
N ILE A 146 8.62 -1.49 -11.88
CA ILE A 146 8.02 -0.19 -11.57
C ILE A 146 6.62 -0.28 -10.91
N ASP A 147 6.01 -1.46 -10.95
CA ASP A 147 4.75 -1.78 -10.26
C ASP A 147 4.98 -2.43 -8.88
N GLY A 148 6.24 -2.54 -8.48
CA GLY A 148 6.66 -3.06 -7.19
C GLY A 148 6.62 -4.58 -7.11
N LYS A 149 6.52 -5.31 -8.22
CA LYS A 149 6.63 -6.78 -8.22
C LYS A 149 8.10 -7.18 -8.21
N VAL A 150 8.44 -8.19 -7.43
CA VAL A 150 9.81 -8.70 -7.37
C VAL A 150 10.20 -9.29 -8.73
N ILE A 151 11.38 -8.92 -9.22
CA ILE A 151 11.97 -9.49 -10.44
C ILE A 151 13.28 -10.24 -10.14
N ARG A 152 13.98 -9.87 -9.05
CA ARG A 152 15.21 -10.54 -8.62
C ARG A 152 15.32 -10.55 -7.10
N GLY A 153 15.84 -11.64 -6.56
CA GLY A 153 16.03 -11.85 -5.12
C GLY A 153 14.97 -12.76 -4.49
N HIS A 154 15.22 -13.20 -3.26
CA HIS A 154 14.30 -14.03 -2.48
C HIS A 154 13.45 -13.17 -1.54
N VAL A 155 12.78 -12.17 -2.11
CA VAL A 155 12.06 -11.12 -1.39
C VAL A 155 10.63 -11.00 -1.89
N LYS A 156 9.74 -10.45 -1.06
CA LYS A 156 8.36 -10.17 -1.45
C LYS A 156 8.25 -8.91 -2.30
N ASP A 157 7.15 -8.82 -3.05
CA ASP A 157 6.70 -7.59 -3.71
C ASP A 157 6.68 -6.42 -2.71
N MET A 158 6.87 -5.21 -3.23
CA MET A 158 6.74 -3.98 -2.47
C MET A 158 5.37 -3.92 -1.79
N TYR A 159 5.35 -3.50 -0.53
CA TYR A 159 4.12 -3.53 0.27
C TYR A 159 3.20 -2.37 -0.11
N ARG A 160 2.25 -2.60 -1.03
CA ARG A 160 1.38 -1.54 -1.56
C ARG A 160 0.53 -0.88 -0.47
N ALA A 161 0.50 0.45 -0.48
CA ALA A 161 -0.35 1.22 0.41
C ALA A 161 -1.80 1.21 -0.11
N LYS A 162 -2.76 1.00 0.80
CA LYS A 162 -4.17 1.08 0.48
C LYS A 162 -4.60 2.54 0.48
N GLY A 163 -5.24 2.99 -0.59
CA GLY A 163 -5.76 4.35 -0.68
C GLY A 163 -6.32 4.66 -2.07
N ILE A 164 -6.90 5.85 -2.21
CA ILE A 164 -7.41 6.36 -3.49
C ILE A 164 -6.93 7.79 -3.73
N VAL A 165 -6.83 8.19 -4.98
CA VAL A 165 -6.56 9.58 -5.37
C VAL A 165 -7.86 10.37 -5.34
N GLN A 166 -7.88 11.51 -4.65
CA GLN A 166 -8.99 12.47 -4.63
C GLN A 166 -8.46 13.87 -4.92
N GLY A 167 -8.56 14.29 -6.18
CA GLY A 167 -7.97 15.55 -6.65
C GLY A 167 -6.45 15.53 -6.49
N ASN A 168 -5.91 16.48 -5.73
CA ASN A 168 -4.47 16.62 -5.49
C ASN A 168 -3.95 15.81 -4.29
N TYR A 169 -4.78 14.92 -3.73
CA TYR A 169 -4.42 14.17 -2.53
C TYR A 169 -4.50 12.67 -2.76
N PHE A 170 -3.54 11.93 -2.21
CA PHE A 170 -3.69 10.51 -1.94
C PHE A 170 -4.29 10.31 -0.56
N VAL A 171 -5.48 9.72 -0.48
CA VAL A 171 -6.18 9.46 0.78
C VAL A 171 -5.86 8.05 1.25
N LEU A 172 -4.98 7.98 2.26
CA LEU A 172 -4.46 6.73 2.79
C LEU A 172 -5.52 6.01 3.62
N GLY A 173 -5.61 4.68 3.46
CA GLY A 173 -6.56 3.80 4.16
C GLY A 173 -7.95 3.72 3.53
N LYS A 174 -8.26 4.56 2.54
CA LYS A 174 -9.56 4.58 1.88
C LYS A 174 -9.70 3.46 0.84
N SER A 175 -10.79 2.71 0.89
CA SER A 175 -11.18 1.76 -0.16
C SER A 175 -12.11 2.43 -1.18
N SER A 176 -12.01 2.00 -2.45
CA SER A 176 -12.96 2.40 -3.50
C SER A 176 -14.36 1.81 -3.28
#